data_AF-A0A843T737-F1
#
_entry.id   AF-A0A843T737-F1
#
_cell.length_a   1.000
_cell.length_b   1.000
_cell.length_c   1.000
_cell.angle_alpha   90.00
_cell.angle_beta   90.00
_cell.angle_gamma   90.00
#
_symmetry.space_group_name_H-M   'P 1'
#
loop_
_entity.id
_entity.type
_entity.pdbx_description
1 polymer ?
#
loop_
_entity_poly.entity_id
_entity_poly.type
_entity_poly.pdbx_seq_one_letter_code
_entity_poly.pdbx_strand_id
1 'polypeptide(L)'
;MARGCILMCDGWTGTLMHSFEYLAHVATLREESRDVAHEISCLISDHHFWDRISYYLKLIEPLVQVLRMVDGEDKNDMGYLYEALDKAKERLREKHPVAFQKWWKIIDTRWESTLHHHLHAAGYFFNPRHQYSDSPHNDGEVLQGTINVISRLSRTTEERIDAMMEMDIFKLKLDIYRDYDLKETVNRMSPGENLKA
;
A
#
# COMPACT_ATOMS: atom_id res chain seq x y z
N MET A 1 -5.47 -8.96 -22.91
CA MET A 1 -5.53 -7.57 -22.42
C MET A 1 -6.52 -7.53 -21.27
N ALA A 2 -6.01 -7.43 -20.05
CA ALA A 2 -6.80 -7.42 -18.83
C ALA A 2 -7.61 -6.13 -18.73
N ARG A 3 -8.93 -6.25 -18.67
CA ARG A 3 -9.82 -5.14 -18.34
C ARG A 3 -9.89 -5.05 -16.83
N GLY A 4 -9.12 -4.11 -16.28
CA GLY A 4 -9.13 -3.75 -14.86
C GLY A 4 -10.51 -3.24 -14.42
N CYS A 5 -10.89 -3.66 -13.22
CA CYS A 5 -12.10 -3.25 -12.51
C CYS A 5 -12.22 -1.72 -12.40
N ILE A 6 -13.07 -1.14 -13.23
CA ILE A 6 -13.76 0.13 -12.91
C ILE A 6 -14.95 -0.27 -12.05
N LEU A 7 -14.76 -0.23 -10.74
CA LEU A 7 -15.75 -0.72 -9.78
C LEU A 7 -15.68 0.09 -8.49
N MET A 8 -15.62 1.42 -8.61
CA MET A 8 -15.79 2.32 -7.48
C MET A 8 -16.04 3.72 -8.06
N CYS A 9 -17.32 4.10 -8.04
CA CYS A 9 -17.92 5.43 -8.14
C CYS A 9 -19.19 5.37 -9.02
N ASP A 10 -20.32 5.59 -8.33
CA ASP A 10 -21.51 6.28 -8.86
C ASP A 10 -22.56 5.49 -9.67
N GLY A 11 -23.08 4.37 -9.13
CA GLY A 11 -24.33 3.80 -9.70
C GLY A 11 -24.72 2.36 -9.36
N TRP A 12 -24.08 1.70 -8.39
CA TRP A 12 -24.19 0.24 -8.22
C TRP A 12 -25.54 -0.29 -7.71
N THR A 13 -26.44 0.55 -7.23
CA THR A 13 -27.80 0.12 -6.86
C THR A 13 -28.69 -0.15 -8.07
N GLY A 14 -28.45 0.49 -9.21
CA GLY A 14 -29.26 0.33 -10.42
C GLY A 14 -28.93 -0.92 -11.22
N THR A 15 -27.64 -1.24 -11.38
CA THR A 15 -27.19 -2.34 -12.25
C THR A 15 -27.29 -3.71 -11.59
N LEU A 16 -27.24 -3.80 -10.25
CA LEU A 16 -27.53 -5.04 -9.51
C LEU A 16 -29.03 -5.35 -9.43
N MET A 17 -29.89 -4.41 -9.83
CA MET A 17 -31.34 -4.60 -9.92
C MET A 17 -31.80 -5.26 -11.23
N HIS A 18 -30.89 -5.88 -12.00
CA HIS A 18 -31.23 -6.97 -12.92
C HIS A 18 -31.47 -8.31 -12.19
N SER A 19 -31.88 -8.24 -10.91
CA SER A 19 -32.33 -9.40 -10.12
C SER A 19 -33.51 -10.13 -10.78
N PHE A 20 -34.31 -9.46 -11.62
CA PHE A 20 -35.37 -10.10 -12.39
C PHE A 20 -34.86 -11.11 -13.44
N GLU A 21 -33.73 -10.84 -14.10
CA GLU A 21 -33.13 -11.78 -15.05
C GLU A 21 -32.47 -12.97 -14.35
N TYR A 22 -31.84 -12.72 -13.18
CA TYR A 22 -31.29 -13.78 -12.34
C TYR A 22 -32.40 -14.72 -11.83
N LEU A 23 -33.47 -14.17 -11.23
CA LEU A 23 -34.60 -14.96 -10.72
C LEU A 23 -35.31 -15.74 -11.85
N ALA A 24 -35.42 -15.17 -13.04
CA ALA A 24 -35.96 -15.88 -14.21
C ALA A 24 -35.06 -17.04 -14.68
N HIS A 25 -33.74 -16.89 -14.62
CA HIS A 25 -32.80 -17.96 -14.92
C HIS A 25 -32.85 -19.08 -13.87
N VAL A 26 -32.98 -18.74 -12.59
CA VAL A 26 -33.11 -19.69 -11.48
C VAL A 26 -34.32 -20.62 -11.65
N ALA A 27 -35.43 -20.12 -12.20
CA ALA A 27 -36.61 -20.94 -12.50
C ALA A 27 -36.37 -22.05 -13.53
N THR A 28 -35.32 -21.92 -14.37
CA THR A 28 -34.99 -22.88 -15.43
C THR A 28 -33.95 -23.94 -15.01
N LEU A 29 -33.37 -23.84 -13.81
CA LEU A 29 -32.34 -24.75 -13.33
C LEU A 29 -32.90 -26.10 -12.83
N ARG A 30 -32.05 -27.14 -12.83
CA ARG A 30 -32.33 -28.46 -12.20
C ARG A 30 -32.61 -28.28 -10.70
N GLU A 31 -33.39 -29.19 -10.11
CA GLU A 31 -33.92 -29.07 -8.74
C GLU A 31 -32.81 -28.87 -7.68
N GLU A 32 -31.72 -29.65 -7.72
CA GLU A 32 -30.54 -29.46 -6.84
C GLU A 32 -29.86 -28.09 -7.02
N SER A 33 -29.93 -27.52 -8.23
CA SER A 33 -29.38 -26.19 -8.52
C SER A 33 -30.33 -25.05 -8.15
N ARG A 34 -31.62 -25.35 -7.90
CA ARG A 34 -32.61 -24.37 -7.43
C ARG A 34 -32.44 -24.08 -5.95
N ASP A 35 -32.14 -25.09 -5.13
CA ASP A 35 -31.93 -24.90 -3.70
C ASP A 35 -30.71 -23.98 -3.45
N VAL A 36 -29.59 -24.25 -4.14
CA VAL A 36 -28.40 -23.38 -4.09
C VAL A 36 -28.70 -21.97 -4.59
N ALA A 37 -29.46 -21.86 -5.69
CA ALA A 37 -29.83 -20.56 -6.22
C ALA A 37 -30.78 -19.79 -5.30
N HIS A 38 -31.67 -20.48 -4.59
CA HIS A 38 -32.55 -19.88 -3.59
C HIS A 38 -31.75 -19.38 -2.38
N GLU A 39 -30.81 -20.17 -1.87
CA GLU A 39 -29.90 -19.74 -0.79
C GLU A 39 -29.09 -18.51 -1.18
N ILE A 40 -28.52 -18.49 -2.39
CA ILE A 40 -27.79 -17.33 -2.93
C ILE A 40 -28.72 -16.12 -3.05
N SER A 41 -29.94 -16.31 -3.55
CA SER A 41 -30.93 -15.24 -3.67
C SER A 41 -31.29 -14.65 -2.30
N CYS A 42 -31.47 -15.48 -1.27
CA CYS A 42 -31.72 -15.04 0.09
C CYS A 42 -30.52 -14.26 0.67
N LEU A 43 -29.29 -14.73 0.43
CA LEU A 43 -28.07 -14.05 0.87
C LEU A 43 -27.87 -12.69 0.19
N ILE A 44 -28.06 -12.62 -1.13
CA ILE A 44 -27.94 -11.39 -1.93
C ILE A 44 -29.07 -10.40 -1.58
N SER A 45 -30.22 -10.88 -1.11
CA SER A 45 -31.32 -10.02 -0.66
C SER A 45 -31.17 -9.56 0.79
N ASP A 46 -30.24 -10.13 1.57
CA ASP A 46 -30.01 -9.77 2.97
C ASP A 46 -29.22 -8.46 3.07
N HIS A 47 -29.81 -7.44 3.69
CA HIS A 47 -29.15 -6.16 3.94
C HIS A 47 -27.92 -6.32 4.86
N HIS A 48 -27.99 -7.20 5.86
CA HIS A 48 -26.87 -7.43 6.79
C HIS A 48 -25.68 -8.08 6.10
N PHE A 49 -25.92 -8.88 5.05
CA PHE A 49 -24.85 -9.38 4.19
C PHE A 49 -24.09 -8.21 3.54
N TRP A 50 -24.79 -7.26 2.92
CA TRP A 50 -24.17 -6.11 2.27
C TRP A 50 -23.48 -5.16 3.24
N ASP A 51 -24.04 -4.94 4.43
CA ASP A 51 -23.39 -4.15 5.48
C ASP A 51 -22.04 -4.75 5.87
N ARG A 52 -21.99 -6.08 6.04
CA ARG A 52 -20.74 -6.80 6.32
C ARG A 52 -19.75 -6.69 5.17
N ILE A 53 -20.18 -6.86 3.92
CA ILE A 53 -19.31 -6.71 2.75
C ILE A 53 -18.77 -5.29 2.66
N SER A 54 -19.61 -4.27 2.79
CA SER A 54 -19.22 -2.85 2.77
C SER A 54 -18.19 -2.55 3.86
N TYR A 55 -18.38 -3.08 5.06
CA TYR A 55 -17.43 -2.99 6.15
C TYR A 55 -16.07 -3.61 5.79
N TYR A 56 -16.03 -4.84 5.27
CA TYR A 56 -14.78 -5.50 4.88
C TYR A 56 -14.09 -4.78 3.73
N LEU A 57 -14.83 -4.24 2.75
CA LEU A 57 -14.27 -3.46 1.64
C LEU A 57 -13.58 -2.19 2.14
N LYS A 58 -14.24 -1.41 3.00
CA LYS A 58 -13.65 -0.22 3.65
C LYS A 58 -12.45 -0.54 4.53
N LEU A 59 -12.34 -1.80 4.95
CA LEU A 59 -11.28 -2.27 5.80
C LEU A 59 -10.04 -2.65 4.98
N ILE A 60 -10.22 -3.33 3.85
CA ILE A 60 -9.11 -3.71 2.96
C ILE A 60 -8.70 -2.60 1.98
N GLU A 61 -9.52 -1.56 1.80
CA GLU A 61 -9.27 -0.45 0.87
C GLU A 61 -7.85 0.13 0.97
N PRO A 62 -7.27 0.42 2.15
CA PRO A 62 -5.89 0.92 2.23
C PRO A 62 -4.86 -0.06 1.65
N LEU A 63 -5.05 -1.36 1.84
CA LEU A 63 -4.16 -2.39 1.27
C LEU A 63 -4.30 -2.47 -0.25
N VAL A 64 -5.53 -2.35 -0.77
CA VAL A 64 -5.77 -2.31 -2.21
C VAL A 64 -5.10 -1.09 -2.85
N GLN A 65 -5.09 0.06 -2.17
CA GLN A 65 -4.36 1.25 -2.63
C GLN A 65 -2.85 0.99 -2.73
N VAL A 66 -2.26 0.36 -1.71
CA VAL A 66 -0.83 -0.03 -1.74
C VAL A 66 -0.53 -1.00 -2.89
N LEU A 67 -1.37 -2.02 -3.09
CA LEU A 67 -1.19 -2.96 -4.20
C LEU A 67 -1.31 -2.28 -5.56
N ARG A 68 -2.25 -1.34 -5.72
CA ARG A 68 -2.36 -0.53 -6.95
C ARG A 68 -1.14 0.34 -7.19
N MET A 69 -0.47 0.83 -6.14
CA MET A 69 0.82 1.51 -6.31
C MET A 69 1.82 0.53 -6.90
N VAL A 70 2.03 -0.64 -6.27
CA VAL A 70 2.96 -1.67 -6.78
C VAL A 70 2.70 -2.06 -8.24
N ASP A 71 1.42 -2.25 -8.59
CA ASP A 71 0.99 -2.69 -9.93
C ASP A 71 0.94 -1.54 -10.96
N GLY A 72 1.03 -0.29 -10.52
CA GLY A 72 1.01 0.89 -11.38
C GLY A 72 2.27 0.98 -12.22
N GLU A 73 2.12 1.25 -13.52
CA GLU A 73 3.24 1.51 -14.44
C GLU A 73 3.92 2.87 -14.18
N ASP A 74 3.23 3.77 -13.46
CA ASP A 74 3.81 5.04 -13.02
C ASP A 74 4.94 4.76 -12.04
N LYS A 75 6.11 5.34 -12.32
CA LYS A 75 7.33 5.22 -11.53
C LYS A 75 7.03 5.46 -10.05
N ASN A 76 6.80 4.38 -9.31
CA ASN A 76 6.68 4.46 -7.88
C ASN A 76 8.06 4.77 -7.33
N ASP A 77 8.20 5.95 -6.75
CA ASP A 77 9.34 6.26 -5.91
C ASP A 77 9.32 5.26 -4.74
N MET A 78 10.34 4.40 -4.70
CA MET A 78 10.47 3.25 -3.80
C MET A 78 10.19 3.59 -2.32
N GLY A 79 10.38 4.85 -1.92
CA GLY A 79 10.07 5.34 -0.58
C GLY A 79 8.58 5.54 -0.27
N TYR A 80 7.73 5.92 -1.23
CA TYR A 80 6.29 6.11 -0.94
C TYR A 80 5.57 4.79 -0.71
N LEU A 81 6.06 3.71 -1.30
CA LEU A 81 5.45 2.39 -1.09
C LEU A 81 5.55 1.96 0.38
N TYR A 82 6.72 2.17 1.01
CA TYR A 82 6.93 1.86 2.43
C TYR A 82 6.01 2.70 3.31
N GLU A 83 5.94 4.01 3.04
CA GLU A 83 5.06 4.95 3.76
C GLU A 83 3.57 4.59 3.62
N ALA A 84 3.14 4.25 2.40
CA ALA A 84 1.75 3.89 2.12
C ALA A 84 1.35 2.59 2.84
N LEU A 85 2.25 1.60 2.90
CA LEU A 85 2.03 0.38 3.64
C LEU A 85 1.95 0.65 5.14
N ASP A 86 2.85 1.46 5.69
CA ASP A 86 2.85 1.80 7.12
C ASP A 86 1.54 2.51 7.51
N LYS A 87 1.12 3.52 6.75
CA LYS A 87 -0.17 4.19 6.91
C LYS A 87 -1.36 3.25 6.79
N ALA A 88 -1.30 2.27 5.87
CA ALA A 88 -2.36 1.26 5.74
C ALA A 88 -2.44 0.38 6.99
N LYS A 89 -1.29 -0.03 7.55
CA LYS A 89 -1.23 -0.77 8.80
C LYS A 89 -1.76 0.07 9.97
N GLU A 90 -1.36 1.33 10.12
CA GLU A 90 -1.87 2.21 11.18
C GLU A 90 -3.40 2.35 11.14
N ARG A 91 -3.98 2.61 9.97
CA ARG A 91 -5.45 2.71 9.81
C ARG A 91 -6.17 1.43 10.20
N LEU A 92 -5.59 0.27 9.89
CA LEU A 92 -6.11 -1.03 10.30
C LEU A 92 -6.06 -1.21 11.82
N ARG A 93 -4.97 -0.74 12.46
CA ARG A 93 -4.80 -0.76 13.93
C ARG A 93 -5.86 0.09 14.62
N GLU A 94 -6.08 1.30 14.13
CA GLU A 94 -7.05 2.25 14.69
C GLU A 94 -8.47 1.68 14.63
N LYS A 95 -8.84 1.06 13.51
CA LYS A 95 -10.18 0.46 13.35
C LYS A 95 -10.36 -0.82 14.17
N HIS A 96 -9.34 -1.66 14.30
CA HIS A 96 -9.45 -2.97 14.97
C HIS A 96 -8.30 -3.31 15.92
N PRO A 97 -8.14 -2.58 17.03
CA PRO A 97 -6.98 -2.72 17.92
C PRO A 97 -6.78 -4.14 18.47
N VAL A 98 -7.85 -4.91 18.64
CA VAL A 98 -7.82 -6.28 19.20
C VAL A 98 -7.48 -7.34 18.14
N ALA A 99 -8.05 -7.24 16.93
CA ALA A 99 -7.89 -8.25 15.88
C ALA A 99 -6.68 -7.99 14.96
N PHE A 100 -6.14 -6.78 15.02
CA PHE A 100 -5.10 -6.28 14.13
C PHE A 100 -3.83 -7.13 14.12
N GLN A 101 -3.42 -7.71 15.24
CA GLN A 101 -2.18 -8.50 15.31
C GLN A 101 -2.15 -9.67 14.31
N LYS A 102 -3.29 -10.32 14.08
CA LYS A 102 -3.39 -11.41 13.09
C LYS A 102 -3.19 -10.89 11.67
N TRP A 103 -3.72 -9.71 11.39
CA TRP A 103 -3.69 -9.08 10.08
C TRP A 103 -2.30 -8.55 9.79
N TRP A 104 -1.68 -7.89 10.78
CA TRP A 104 -0.30 -7.44 10.74
C TRP A 104 0.64 -8.58 10.38
N LYS A 105 0.53 -9.74 11.04
CA LYS A 105 1.36 -10.91 10.73
C LYS A 105 1.21 -11.38 9.29
N ILE A 106 -0.01 -11.38 8.74
CA ILE A 106 -0.26 -11.77 7.34
C ILE A 106 0.38 -10.75 6.38
N ILE A 107 0.20 -9.45 6.66
CA ILE A 107 0.75 -8.36 5.86
C ILE A 107 2.27 -8.42 5.89
N ASP A 108 2.89 -8.53 7.06
CA ASP A 108 4.34 -8.63 7.22
C ASP A 108 4.92 -9.84 6.48
N THR A 109 4.30 -11.02 6.65
CA THR A 109 4.76 -12.23 5.96
C THR A 109 4.73 -12.06 4.44
N ARG A 110 3.68 -11.39 3.91
CA ARG A 110 3.57 -11.11 2.48
C ARG A 110 4.57 -10.04 2.06
N TRP A 111 4.70 -8.96 2.82
CA TRP A 111 5.69 -7.92 2.59
C TRP A 111 7.09 -8.53 2.49
N GLU A 112 7.55 -9.25 3.50
CA GLU A 112 8.87 -9.89 3.55
C GLU A 112 9.13 -10.87 2.39
N SER A 113 8.10 -11.61 1.96
CA SER A 113 8.26 -12.64 0.93
C SER A 113 8.17 -12.14 -0.51
N THR A 114 7.49 -11.02 -0.76
CA THR A 114 7.23 -10.56 -2.14
C THR A 114 7.66 -9.14 -2.45
N LEU A 115 7.64 -8.22 -1.47
CA LEU A 115 7.77 -6.78 -1.72
C LEU A 115 8.90 -6.11 -0.93
N HIS A 116 9.35 -6.72 0.16
CA HIS A 116 10.41 -6.18 0.99
C HIS A 116 11.74 -6.37 0.30
N HIS A 117 12.21 -5.29 -0.32
CA HIS A 117 13.55 -5.20 -0.84
C HIS A 117 14.28 -4.15 0.00
N HIS A 118 15.54 -4.41 0.35
CA HIS A 118 16.37 -3.41 1.03
C HIS A 118 16.41 -2.07 0.28
N LEU A 119 16.15 -2.08 -1.03
CA LEU A 119 16.02 -0.89 -1.87
C LEU A 119 14.77 -0.04 -1.57
N HIS A 120 13.64 -0.65 -1.19
CA HIS A 120 12.46 0.08 -0.71
C HIS A 120 12.75 0.75 0.64
N ALA A 121 13.38 0.03 1.56
CA ALA A 121 13.83 0.58 2.85
C ALA A 121 14.80 1.77 2.65
N ALA A 122 15.80 1.61 1.78
CA ALA A 122 16.72 2.69 1.43
C ALA A 122 16.02 3.88 0.76
N GLY A 123 15.09 3.61 -0.18
CA GLY A 123 14.31 4.66 -0.84
C GLY A 123 13.43 5.44 0.14
N TYR A 124 12.87 4.77 1.14
CA TYR A 124 12.13 5.41 2.22
C TYR A 124 13.03 6.23 3.14
N PHE A 125 14.17 5.65 3.55
CA PHE A 125 15.16 6.34 4.37
C PHE A 125 15.62 7.64 3.70
N PHE A 126 16.01 7.60 2.43
CA PHE A 126 16.52 8.76 1.71
C PHE A 126 15.43 9.71 1.18
N ASN A 127 14.14 9.45 1.42
CA ASN A 127 13.07 10.34 0.98
C ASN A 127 13.04 11.62 1.85
N PRO A 128 13.35 12.81 1.31
CA PRO A 128 13.36 14.04 2.10
C PRO A 128 11.97 14.45 2.61
N ARG A 129 10.87 14.11 1.90
CA ARG A 129 9.52 14.39 2.44
C ARG A 129 9.30 13.69 3.76
N HIS A 130 9.81 12.47 3.87
CA HIS A 130 9.69 11.67 5.06
C HIS A 130 10.65 12.13 6.16
N GLN A 131 11.94 12.28 5.86
CA GLN A 131 12.96 12.64 6.86
C GLN A 131 12.77 14.04 7.47
N TYR A 132 12.14 14.96 6.73
CA TYR A 132 11.87 16.32 7.19
C TYR A 132 10.40 16.51 7.64
N SER A 133 9.62 15.42 7.71
CA SER A 133 8.31 15.43 8.37
C SER A 133 8.44 15.67 9.88
N ASP A 134 7.31 15.95 10.54
CA ASP A 134 7.29 16.25 11.98
C ASP A 134 7.56 14.99 12.84
N SER A 135 7.39 13.80 12.26
CA SER A 135 7.57 12.51 12.93
C SER A 135 8.23 11.50 11.97
N PRO A 136 9.53 11.65 11.67
CA PRO A 136 10.22 10.72 10.79
C PRO A 136 10.33 9.35 11.47
N HIS A 137 9.69 8.34 10.88
CA HIS A 137 9.79 6.96 11.33
C HIS A 137 11.05 6.33 10.72
N ASN A 138 12.06 6.08 11.56
CA ASN A 138 13.33 5.45 11.21
C ASN A 138 13.57 4.28 12.16
N ASP A 139 12.83 3.20 11.98
CA ASP A 139 13.05 1.98 12.77
C ASP A 139 14.34 1.25 12.37
N GLY A 140 14.67 0.21 13.14
CA GLY A 140 15.87 -0.60 12.90
C GLY A 140 15.84 -1.36 11.57
N GLU A 141 14.66 -1.70 11.06
CA GLU A 141 14.49 -2.40 9.79
C GLU A 141 14.89 -1.50 8.62
N VAL A 142 14.39 -0.27 8.60
CA VAL A 142 14.71 0.74 7.57
C VAL A 142 16.21 1.03 7.55
N LEU A 143 16.81 1.24 8.72
CA LEU A 143 18.25 1.51 8.82
C LEU A 143 19.09 0.32 8.34
N GLN A 144 18.74 -0.90 8.79
CA GLN A 144 19.47 -2.10 8.39
C GLN A 144 19.32 -2.38 6.89
N GLY A 145 18.12 -2.19 6.33
CA GLY A 145 17.87 -2.29 4.90
C GLY A 145 18.75 -1.31 4.11
N THR A 146 18.84 -0.07 4.56
CA THR A 146 19.68 0.96 3.94
C THR A 146 21.16 0.58 3.94
N ILE A 147 21.68 0.13 5.08
CA ILE A 147 23.07 -0.34 5.21
C ILE A 147 23.34 -1.53 4.28
N ASN A 148 22.39 -2.46 4.14
CA ASN A 148 22.52 -3.61 3.25
C ASN A 148 22.59 -3.17 1.78
N VAL A 149 21.84 -2.16 1.37
CA VAL A 149 21.92 -1.58 0.01
C VAL A 149 23.28 -0.96 -0.22
N ILE A 150 23.73 -0.07 0.68
CA ILE A 150 25.03 0.60 0.55
C ILE A 150 26.15 -0.44 0.45
N SER A 151 26.11 -1.46 1.31
CA SER A 151 27.09 -2.55 1.31
C SER A 151 27.13 -3.35 0.02
N ARG A 152 25.99 -3.47 -0.68
CA ARG A 152 25.88 -4.22 -1.93
C ARG A 152 26.21 -3.39 -3.17
N LEU A 153 25.99 -2.07 -3.11
CA LEU A 153 26.28 -1.14 -4.22
C LEU A 153 27.74 -0.67 -4.22
N SER A 154 28.38 -0.58 -3.06
CA SER A 154 29.76 -0.14 -2.92
C SER A 154 30.72 -1.19 -3.49
N ARG A 155 31.69 -0.77 -4.29
CA ARG A 155 32.71 -1.65 -4.89
C ARG A 155 33.92 -1.81 -3.99
N THR A 156 34.19 -0.82 -3.15
CA THR A 156 35.33 -0.80 -2.23
C THR A 156 34.88 -0.55 -0.79
N THR A 157 35.76 -0.87 0.15
CA THR A 157 35.54 -0.58 1.57
C THR A 157 35.50 0.92 1.84
N GLU A 158 36.29 1.71 1.11
CA GLU A 158 36.35 3.17 1.24
C GLU A 158 35.04 3.83 0.80
N GLU A 159 34.53 3.48 -0.40
CA GLU A 159 33.23 3.94 -0.89
C GLU A 159 32.09 3.62 0.10
N ARG A 160 32.14 2.43 0.72
CA ARG A 160 31.14 2.03 1.72
C ARG A 160 31.22 2.88 2.98
N ILE A 161 32.43 3.16 3.48
CA ILE A 161 32.64 3.99 4.67
C ILE A 161 32.13 5.41 4.39
N ASP A 162 32.52 6.00 3.26
CA ASP A 162 32.10 7.35 2.88
C ASP A 162 30.58 7.45 2.74
N ALA A 163 29.95 6.48 2.08
CA ALA A 163 28.50 6.43 1.93
C ALA A 163 27.78 6.26 3.29
N MET A 164 28.34 5.47 4.21
CA MET A 164 27.79 5.33 5.57
C MET A 164 27.94 6.61 6.38
N MET A 165 29.06 7.33 6.24
CA MET A 165 29.24 8.64 6.88
C MET A 165 28.25 9.67 6.35
N GLU A 166 28.05 9.75 5.03
CA GLU A 166 27.04 10.62 4.41
C GLU A 166 25.62 10.26 4.86
N MET A 167 25.30 8.98 4.99
CA MET A 167 24.02 8.51 5.54
C MET A 167 23.76 9.07 6.95
N ASP A 168 24.78 9.11 7.81
CA ASP A 168 24.68 9.67 9.16
C ASP A 168 24.54 11.20 9.15
N ILE A 169 25.28 11.89 8.27
CA ILE A 169 25.16 13.35 8.09
C ILE A 169 23.73 13.71 7.65
N PHE A 170 23.19 12.97 6.69
CA PHE A 170 21.81 13.13 6.21
C PHE A 170 20.79 12.89 7.33
N LYS A 171 20.91 11.78 8.06
CA LYS A 171 20.02 11.43 9.18
C LYS A 171 20.01 12.48 10.28
N LEU A 172 21.19 13.03 10.60
CA LEU A 172 21.37 14.05 11.63
C LEU A 172 21.08 15.47 11.12
N LYS A 173 20.74 15.64 9.83
CA LYS A 173 20.45 16.94 9.19
C LYS A 173 21.62 17.92 9.38
N LEU A 174 22.83 17.43 9.17
CA LEU A 174 24.05 18.19 9.27
C LEU A 174 24.47 18.76 7.91
N ASP A 175 25.38 19.73 7.96
CA ASP A 175 25.99 20.36 6.78
C ASP A 175 24.95 20.80 5.73
N ILE A 176 25.08 20.34 4.48
CA ILE A 176 24.18 20.67 3.36
C ILE A 176 22.73 20.19 3.56
N TYR A 177 22.49 19.27 4.50
CA TYR A 177 21.16 18.74 4.83
C TYR A 177 20.49 19.49 5.99
N ARG A 178 21.08 20.59 6.49
CA ARG A 178 20.46 21.40 7.54
C ARG A 178 19.29 22.26 7.03
N ASP A 179 19.28 22.56 5.73
CA ASP A 179 18.39 23.56 5.17
C ASP A 179 16.90 23.19 5.36
N TYR A 180 16.19 24.00 6.15
CA TYR A 180 14.77 23.81 6.41
C TYR A 180 13.92 24.18 5.19
N ASP A 181 14.44 24.98 4.27
CA ASP A 181 13.75 25.34 3.01
C ASP A 181 13.63 24.11 2.10
N LEU A 182 14.38 23.04 2.34
CA LEU A 182 14.15 21.73 1.71
C LEU A 182 12.75 21.21 2.02
N LYS A 183 12.18 21.45 3.21
CA LYS A 183 10.81 21.00 3.52
C LYS A 183 9.79 21.64 2.58
N GLU A 184 9.93 22.94 2.32
CA GLU A 184 9.02 23.67 1.41
C GLU A 184 9.32 23.35 -0.06
N THR A 185 10.59 23.18 -0.42
CA THR A 185 11.02 22.88 -1.78
C THR A 185 10.68 21.43 -2.18
N VAL A 186 10.82 20.47 -1.28
CA VAL A 186 10.50 19.06 -1.54
C VAL A 186 8.97 18.86 -1.66
N ASN A 187 8.16 19.65 -0.94
CA ASN A 187 6.71 19.68 -1.17
C ASN A 187 6.34 20.20 -2.58
N ARG A 188 7.19 21.04 -3.17
CA ARG A 188 7.05 21.56 -4.55
C ARG A 188 7.66 20.66 -5.62
N MET A 189 8.62 19.78 -5.29
CA MET A 189 9.23 18.85 -6.23
C MET A 189 8.38 17.59 -6.37
N SER A 190 7.73 17.39 -7.53
CA SER A 190 7.18 16.09 -7.90
C SER A 190 8.34 15.11 -8.19
N PRO A 191 8.38 13.94 -7.55
CA PRO A 191 9.36 12.92 -7.89
C PRO A 191 8.96 12.27 -9.22
N GLY A 192 9.47 12.84 -10.31
CA GLY A 192 9.24 12.30 -11.65
C GLY A 192 9.23 13.33 -12.76
N GLU A 193 8.98 14.60 -12.46
CA GLU A 193 8.89 15.64 -13.50
C GLU A 193 10.27 16.08 -14.02
N ASN A 194 11.33 15.91 -13.23
CA ASN A 194 12.68 16.38 -13.56
C ASN A 194 13.61 15.31 -14.17
N LEU A 195 13.10 14.13 -14.55
CA LEU A 195 13.89 13.07 -15.20
C LEU A 195 13.76 13.05 -16.73
N LYS A 196 13.25 14.12 -17.33
CA LYS A 196 13.36 14.33 -18.78
C LYS A 196 14.62 15.14 -19.07
N ALA A 197 15.76 14.46 -19.07
CA ALA A 197 16.94 14.89 -19.80
C ALA A 197 16.78 14.55 -21.29
#